data_AF-A0AAV0B5N4-F1
#
_entry.id   AF-A0AAV0B5N4-F1
#
_cell.length_a   1.000
_cell.length_b   1.000
_cell.length_c   1.000
_cell.angle_alpha   90.00
_cell.angle_beta   90.00
_cell.angle_gamma   90.00
#
_symmetry.space_group_name_H-M   'P 1'
#
loop_
_entity.id
_entity.type
_entity.pdbx_description
1 polymer ?
#
loop_
_entity_poly.entity_id
_entity_poly.type
_entity_poly.pdbx_seq_one_letter_code
_entity_poly.pdbx_strand_id
1 'polypeptide(L)'
;RPIESLVLSDKLKSLAPITSAKVANLLNTDLPQILTSCGWGSHSTLKMLRHGFDVSEIVKSDLSGPPTNVWTTKLKDNDAFDWYIILGFLNATLVLLIGETIVEVSDTGFLTNSPTTSIQQLDNNGLLQIQPTGIWHIHLDGGITE
;
A
#
# COMPACT_ATOMS: atom_id res chain seq x y z
N ARG A 1 40.24 -4.01 9.29
CA ARG A 1 39.85 -4.77 10.51
C ARG A 1 38.41 -4.43 10.82
N PRO A 2 37.51 -5.40 11.01
CA PRO A 2 36.16 -5.13 11.49
C PRO A 2 36.22 -4.50 12.89
N ILE A 3 35.20 -3.72 13.23
CA ILE A 3 35.12 -3.01 14.51
C ILE A 3 34.53 -3.99 15.53
N GLU A 4 35.30 -4.38 16.55
CA GLU A 4 34.90 -5.43 17.51
C GLU A 4 34.03 -4.91 18.66
N SER A 5 34.09 -3.60 18.93
CA SER A 5 33.43 -2.97 20.09
C SER A 5 32.23 -2.09 19.73
N LEU A 6 31.90 -1.95 18.44
CA LEU A 6 30.80 -1.10 17.97
C LEU A 6 29.96 -1.85 16.95
N VAL A 7 28.64 -1.67 17.05
CA VAL A 7 27.67 -2.10 16.04
C VAL A 7 27.05 -0.88 15.39
N LEU A 8 26.85 -0.93 14.07
CA LEU A 8 26.17 0.14 13.34
C LEU A 8 24.68 0.11 13.71
N SER A 9 24.22 1.13 14.45
CA SER A 9 22.81 1.27 14.80
C SER A 9 22.04 2.12 13.77
N ASP A 10 22.65 3.21 13.30
CA ASP A 10 22.01 4.12 12.35
C ASP A 10 23.07 4.85 11.50
N LYS A 11 22.64 5.36 10.34
CA LYS A 11 23.44 6.12 9.41
C LYS A 11 22.68 7.34 8.90
N LEU A 12 23.10 8.51 9.36
CA LEU A 12 22.59 9.79 8.87
C LEU A 12 23.05 10.03 7.42
N LYS A 13 22.09 10.20 6.51
CA LYS A 13 22.36 10.52 5.11
C LYS A 13 22.85 11.98 5.02
N SER A 14 24.08 12.18 4.57
CA SER A 14 24.65 13.52 4.29
C SER A 14 24.91 13.72 2.79
N LEU A 15 24.68 14.92 2.29
CA LEU A 15 25.07 15.35 0.94
C LEU A 15 26.42 16.09 0.92
N ALA A 16 27.01 16.37 2.08
CA ALA A 16 28.25 17.15 2.14
C ALA A 16 29.50 16.28 1.91
N PRO A 17 30.54 16.80 1.22
CA PRO A 17 30.48 17.97 0.34
C PRO A 17 29.79 17.61 -0.99
N ILE A 18 28.99 18.52 -1.55
CA ILE A 18 28.49 18.40 -2.94
C ILE A 18 29.56 18.97 -3.86
N THR A 19 30.13 18.15 -4.74
CA THR A 19 31.17 18.57 -5.68
C THR A 19 30.61 19.02 -7.02
N SER A 20 29.46 18.47 -7.43
CA SER A 20 28.74 18.87 -8.64
C SER A 20 27.27 18.44 -8.54
N ALA A 21 26.40 19.18 -9.21
CA ALA A 21 24.98 18.85 -9.33
C ALA A 21 24.48 19.16 -10.74
N LYS A 22 23.64 18.28 -11.28
CA LYS A 22 22.96 18.49 -12.57
C LYS A 22 21.49 18.12 -12.45
N VAL A 23 20.64 19.01 -12.95
CA VAL A 23 19.21 18.74 -13.08
C VAL A 23 18.97 18.04 -14.41
N ALA A 24 18.35 16.86 -14.37
CA ALA A 24 18.02 16.08 -15.56
C ALA A 24 16.75 15.26 -15.30
N ASN A 25 15.94 15.05 -16.34
CA ASN A 25 14.78 14.18 -16.27
C ASN A 25 15.12 12.81 -16.88
N LEU A 26 15.91 12.01 -16.17
CA LEU A 26 16.32 10.68 -16.66
C LEU A 26 15.20 9.64 -16.57
N LEU A 27 14.26 9.84 -15.65
CA LEU A 27 13.14 8.94 -15.42
C LEU A 27 11.90 9.30 -16.26
N ASN A 28 11.96 10.36 -17.07
CA ASN A 28 10.83 10.90 -17.83
C ASN A 28 9.56 11.09 -16.98
N THR A 29 9.73 11.53 -15.73
CA THR A 29 8.62 11.86 -14.83
C THR A 29 8.24 13.34 -14.96
N ASP A 30 7.11 13.74 -14.40
CA ASP A 30 6.65 15.14 -14.46
C ASP A 30 7.65 16.14 -13.85
N LEU A 31 8.37 15.71 -12.82
CA LEU A 31 9.39 16.50 -12.14
C LEU A 31 10.80 16.00 -12.49
N PRO A 32 11.75 16.88 -12.83
CA PRO A 32 13.13 16.49 -13.07
C PRO A 32 13.82 16.07 -11.77
N GLN A 33 14.86 15.25 -11.88
CA GLN A 33 15.66 14.78 -10.74
C GLN A 33 16.95 15.62 -10.62
N ILE A 34 17.48 15.73 -9.40
CA ILE A 34 18.78 16.38 -9.16
C ILE A 34 19.81 15.29 -8.94
N LEU A 35 20.75 15.14 -9.88
CA LEU A 35 21.89 14.25 -9.73
C LEU A 35 23.02 15.01 -9.07
N THR A 36 23.55 14.49 -7.97
CA THR A 36 24.61 15.12 -7.18
C THR A 36 25.78 14.16 -7.02
N SER A 37 27.00 14.61 -7.32
CA SER A 37 28.22 13.95 -6.86
C SER A 37 28.58 14.52 -5.50
N CYS A 38 28.69 13.66 -4.49
CA CYS A 38 28.93 14.09 -3.11
C CYS A 38 29.81 13.11 -2.33
N GLY A 39 30.36 13.57 -1.21
CA GLY A 39 31.29 12.79 -0.40
C GLY A 39 32.75 13.01 -0.81
N TRP A 40 33.65 12.22 -0.23
CA TRP A 40 35.09 12.41 -0.43
C TRP A 40 35.85 11.08 -0.44
N GLY A 41 36.86 10.98 -1.31
CA GLY A 41 37.70 9.78 -1.45
C GLY A 41 36.87 8.53 -1.72
N SER A 42 37.11 7.48 -0.95
CA SER A 42 36.37 6.20 -1.01
C SER A 42 34.90 6.29 -0.56
N HIS A 43 34.49 7.42 0.04
CA HIS A 43 33.10 7.69 0.43
C HIS A 43 32.36 8.59 -0.57
N SER A 44 32.93 8.81 -1.76
CA SER A 44 32.26 9.54 -2.84
C SER A 44 31.08 8.72 -3.38
N THR A 45 29.95 9.38 -3.62
CA THR A 45 28.70 8.77 -4.08
C THR A 45 28.01 9.67 -5.10
N LEU A 46 27.34 9.06 -6.08
CA LEU A 46 26.41 9.74 -6.97
C LEU A 46 24.99 9.50 -6.42
N LYS A 47 24.28 10.58 -6.07
CA LYS A 47 22.91 10.49 -5.51
C LYS A 47 21.92 11.18 -6.44
N MET A 48 20.82 10.52 -6.73
CA MET A 48 19.67 11.08 -7.42
C MET A 48 18.64 11.53 -6.37
N LEU A 49 18.39 12.84 -6.30
CA LEU A 49 17.35 13.42 -5.45
C LEU A 49 16.07 13.54 -6.26
N ARG A 50 15.00 12.96 -5.72
CA ARG A 50 13.66 13.04 -6.27
C ARG A 50 12.80 13.83 -5.31
N HIS A 51 12.00 14.74 -5.84
CA HIS A 51 11.00 15.41 -5.03
C HIS A 51 9.90 14.40 -4.67
N GLY A 52 9.64 14.24 -3.38
CA GLY A 52 8.65 13.30 -2.87
C GLY A 52 8.95 12.86 -1.45
N PHE A 53 8.15 11.92 -0.96
CA PHE A 53 8.36 11.26 0.32
C PHE A 53 9.07 9.92 0.12
N ASP A 54 9.86 9.53 1.11
CA ASP A 54 10.44 8.18 1.16
C ASP A 54 9.31 7.21 1.54
N VAL A 55 9.03 6.24 0.68
CA VAL A 55 7.98 5.25 0.88
C VAL A 55 8.65 3.89 1.01
N SER A 56 8.53 3.26 2.18
CA SER A 56 9.02 1.90 2.41
C SER A 56 7.93 0.89 2.09
N GLU A 57 8.17 0.04 1.09
CA GLU A 57 7.31 -1.09 0.78
C GLU A 57 7.45 -2.16 1.86
N ILE A 58 6.34 -2.51 2.51
CA ILE A 58 6.31 -3.51 3.58
C ILE A 58 6.03 -4.91 3.01
N VAL A 59 5.10 -4.98 2.05
CA VAL A 59 4.66 -6.23 1.45
C VAL A 59 4.27 -6.01 -0.02
N LYS A 60 4.50 -7.03 -0.83
CA LYS A 60 4.09 -7.11 -2.22
C LYS A 60 3.36 -8.41 -2.48
N SER A 61 2.24 -8.35 -3.17
CA SER A 61 1.54 -9.52 -3.70
C SER A 61 1.25 -9.31 -5.17
N ASP A 62 1.44 -10.36 -5.96
CA ASP A 62 1.05 -10.36 -7.36
C ASP A 62 -0.46 -10.63 -7.46
N LEU A 63 -1.13 -9.92 -8.37
CA LEU A 63 -2.55 -10.05 -8.65
C LEU A 63 -2.75 -10.54 -10.08
N SER A 64 -3.84 -11.27 -10.32
CA SER A 64 -4.18 -11.81 -11.65
C SER A 64 -4.44 -10.72 -12.70
N GLY A 65 -4.75 -9.50 -12.27
CA GLY A 65 -4.93 -8.33 -13.11
C GLY A 65 -4.85 -7.03 -12.32
N PRO A 66 -4.94 -5.87 -13.01
CA PRO A 66 -4.96 -4.58 -12.35
C PRO A 66 -6.33 -4.34 -11.68
N PRO A 67 -6.38 -4.13 -10.35
CA PRO A 67 -7.61 -3.71 -9.70
C PRO A 67 -7.97 -2.28 -10.12
N THR A 68 -9.26 -1.98 -10.20
CA THR A 68 -9.76 -0.62 -10.44
C THR A 68 -9.78 0.19 -9.15
N ASN A 69 -10.02 -0.48 -8.02
CA ASN A 69 -10.24 0.14 -6.72
C ASN A 69 -9.74 -0.77 -5.60
N VAL A 70 -9.38 -0.16 -4.47
CA VAL A 70 -8.96 -0.87 -3.24
C VAL A 70 -9.60 -0.21 -2.02
N TRP A 71 -10.07 -1.03 -1.09
CA TRP A 71 -10.58 -0.61 0.22
C TRP A 71 -9.98 -1.47 1.31
N THR A 72 -9.86 -0.89 2.50
CA THR A 72 -9.67 -1.64 3.74
C THR A 72 -10.85 -1.39 4.66
N THR A 73 -11.23 -2.40 5.44
CA THR A 73 -12.35 -2.26 6.37
C THR A 73 -12.17 -3.09 7.62
N LYS A 74 -12.68 -2.56 8.73
CA LYS A 74 -12.82 -3.26 10.00
C LYS A 74 -14.09 -4.10 9.98
N LEU A 75 -14.16 -5.10 10.85
CA LEU A 75 -15.41 -5.81 11.08
C LEU A 75 -16.30 -5.03 12.05
N LYS A 76 -15.70 -4.52 13.12
CA LYS A 76 -16.38 -3.69 14.12
C LYS A 76 -15.69 -2.34 14.24
N ASP A 77 -16.47 -1.32 14.58
CA ASP A 77 -15.96 0.06 14.65
C ASP A 77 -14.83 0.19 15.69
N ASN A 78 -14.97 -0.55 16.79
CA ASN A 78 -13.99 -0.59 17.88
C ASN A 78 -12.79 -1.52 17.62
N ASP A 79 -12.66 -2.12 16.44
CA ASP A 79 -11.49 -2.94 16.13
C ASP A 79 -10.24 -2.05 15.99
N ALA A 80 -9.12 -2.50 16.54
CA ALA A 80 -7.86 -1.77 16.45
C ALA A 80 -7.26 -1.81 15.03
N PHE A 81 -7.55 -2.86 14.27
CA PHE A 81 -6.98 -3.13 12.96
C PHE A 81 -8.07 -3.50 11.95
N ASP A 82 -7.77 -3.24 10.69
CA ASP A 82 -8.61 -3.65 9.57
C ASP A 82 -8.50 -5.16 9.38
N TRP A 83 -9.60 -5.78 8.96
CA TRP A 83 -9.69 -7.23 8.76
C TRP A 83 -9.59 -7.61 7.30
N TYR A 84 -10.17 -6.80 6.40
CA TYR A 84 -10.22 -7.13 4.98
C TYR A 84 -9.59 -6.07 4.10
N ILE A 85 -8.95 -6.53 3.03
CA ILE A 85 -8.62 -5.74 1.85
C ILE A 85 -9.58 -6.19 0.75
N ILE A 86 -10.38 -5.27 0.23
CA ILE A 86 -11.31 -5.52 -0.86
C ILE A 86 -10.76 -4.88 -2.13
N LEU A 87 -10.62 -5.68 -3.18
CA LEU A 87 -10.14 -5.25 -4.50
C LEU A 87 -11.28 -5.35 -5.51
N GLY A 88 -11.62 -4.23 -6.13
CA GLY A 88 -12.56 -4.18 -7.24
C GLY A 88 -11.87 -4.49 -8.57
N PHE A 89 -12.46 -5.38 -9.36
CA PHE A 89 -12.14 -5.62 -10.76
C PHE A 89 -13.34 -5.26 -11.64
N LEU A 90 -13.12 -5.17 -12.95
CA LEU A 90 -14.18 -4.83 -13.91
C LEU A 90 -15.42 -5.75 -13.80
N ASN A 91 -15.19 -7.05 -13.57
CA ASN A 91 -16.24 -8.08 -13.58
C ASN A 91 -16.26 -8.92 -12.28
N ALA A 92 -15.50 -8.54 -11.26
CA ALA A 92 -15.37 -9.33 -10.04
C ALA A 92 -14.93 -8.48 -8.86
N THR A 93 -15.04 -9.04 -7.66
CA THR A 93 -14.47 -8.50 -6.44
C THR A 93 -13.64 -9.58 -5.77
N LEU A 94 -12.43 -9.24 -5.33
CA LEU A 94 -11.54 -10.10 -4.57
C LEU A 94 -11.45 -9.61 -3.13
N VAL A 95 -11.61 -10.51 -2.18
CA VAL A 95 -11.52 -10.20 -0.75
C VAL A 95 -10.33 -10.95 -0.16
N LEU A 96 -9.44 -10.19 0.47
CA LEU A 96 -8.27 -10.72 1.16
C LEU A 96 -8.42 -10.48 2.66
N LEU A 97 -8.13 -11.50 3.45
CA LEU A 97 -8.05 -11.43 4.90
C LEU A 97 -6.65 -10.97 5.32
N ILE A 98 -6.60 -10.00 6.24
CA ILE A 98 -5.38 -9.52 6.88
C ILE A 98 -5.12 -10.38 8.12
N GLY A 99 -4.03 -11.15 8.12
CA GLY A 99 -3.54 -11.92 9.26
C GLY A 99 -2.02 -11.87 9.35
N GLU A 100 -1.40 -12.97 9.80
CA GLU A 100 0.07 -13.13 9.68
C GLU A 100 0.51 -13.14 8.20
N THR A 101 -0.31 -13.77 7.37
CA THR A 101 -0.20 -13.75 5.91
C THR A 101 -1.51 -13.23 5.31
N ILE A 102 -1.41 -12.67 4.11
CA ILE A 102 -2.57 -12.21 3.35
C ILE A 102 -3.13 -13.40 2.56
N VAL A 103 -4.41 -13.71 2.74
CA VAL A 103 -5.06 -14.88 2.13
C VAL A 103 -6.39 -14.48 1.49
N GLU A 104 -6.68 -15.01 0.30
CA GLU A 104 -7.97 -14.85 -0.34
C GLU A 104 -9.07 -15.65 0.37
N VAL A 105 -10.22 -15.01 0.60
CA VAL A 105 -11.35 -15.61 1.31
C VAL A 105 -12.67 -15.41 0.55
N SER A 106 -13.48 -16.48 0.47
CA SER A 106 -14.78 -16.48 -0.19
C SER A 106 -15.96 -16.32 0.78
N ASP A 107 -15.82 -16.81 2.02
CA ASP A 107 -16.94 -17.01 2.96
C ASP A 107 -17.13 -15.80 3.89
N THR A 108 -17.16 -14.61 3.30
CA THR A 108 -17.17 -13.31 4.04
C THR A 108 -18.50 -12.58 3.97
N GLY A 109 -19.43 -13.04 3.13
CA GLY A 109 -20.69 -12.35 2.84
C GLY A 109 -20.58 -11.30 1.72
N PHE A 110 -19.36 -10.95 1.28
CA PHE A 110 -19.16 -10.10 0.11
C PHE A 110 -19.52 -10.85 -1.17
N LEU A 111 -20.21 -10.15 -2.07
CA LEU A 111 -20.49 -10.64 -3.41
C LEU A 111 -19.28 -10.44 -4.31
N THR A 112 -18.72 -11.54 -4.81
CA THR A 112 -17.49 -11.55 -5.63
C THR A 112 -17.75 -11.56 -7.13
N ASN A 113 -18.99 -11.83 -7.57
CA ASN A 113 -19.35 -12.01 -8.98
C ASN A 113 -19.62 -10.71 -9.76
N SER A 114 -19.40 -9.56 -9.14
CA SER A 114 -19.75 -8.24 -9.69
C SER A 114 -18.76 -7.19 -9.18
N PRO A 115 -18.51 -6.10 -9.94
CA PRO A 115 -17.63 -5.02 -9.52
C PRO A 115 -18.15 -4.30 -8.28
N THR A 116 -17.29 -4.18 -7.26
CA THR A 116 -17.54 -3.31 -6.11
C THR A 116 -17.16 -1.87 -6.43
N THR A 117 -18.06 -0.94 -6.18
CA THR A 117 -17.86 0.51 -6.36
C THR A 117 -17.51 1.23 -5.05
N SER A 118 -18.00 0.73 -3.92
CA SER A 118 -17.66 1.29 -2.61
C SER A 118 -17.89 0.25 -1.51
N ILE A 119 -17.06 0.30 -0.47
CA ILE A 119 -17.24 -0.40 0.79
C ILE A 119 -17.35 0.64 1.89
N GLN A 120 -18.38 0.54 2.74
CA GLN A 120 -18.54 1.44 3.89
C GLN A 120 -19.04 0.67 5.10
N GLN A 121 -18.44 0.95 6.26
CA GLN A 121 -18.98 0.47 7.53
C GLN A 121 -20.19 1.31 7.93
N LEU A 122 -21.32 0.66 8.21
CA LEU A 122 -22.59 1.34 8.53
C LEU A 122 -22.80 1.46 10.04
N ASP A 123 -22.60 0.35 10.75
CA ASP A 123 -22.79 0.28 12.20
C ASP A 123 -21.69 -0.55 12.88
N ASN A 124 -21.89 -0.86 14.15
CA ASN A 124 -20.92 -1.65 14.93
C ASN A 124 -20.68 -3.05 14.35
N ASN A 125 -21.60 -3.59 13.53
CA ASN A 125 -21.63 -4.98 13.15
C ASN A 125 -22.00 -5.23 11.67
N GLY A 126 -21.94 -4.21 10.82
CA GLY A 126 -22.54 -4.20 9.50
C GLY A 126 -21.70 -3.44 8.48
N LEU A 127 -21.49 -4.09 7.34
CA LEU A 127 -20.74 -3.57 6.21
C LEU A 127 -21.68 -3.37 5.02
N LEU A 128 -21.55 -2.26 4.33
CA LEU A 128 -22.23 -2.00 3.07
C LEU A 128 -21.26 -2.24 1.92
N GLN A 129 -21.67 -3.11 0.99
CA GLN A 129 -21.03 -3.29 -0.30
C GLN A 129 -21.92 -2.70 -1.38
N ILE A 130 -21.42 -1.68 -2.07
CA ILE A 130 -22.13 -1.02 -3.16
C ILE A 130 -21.61 -1.56 -4.48
N GLN A 131 -22.52 -2.08 -5.30
CA GLN A 131 -22.27 -2.53 -6.66
C GLN A 131 -23.16 -1.76 -7.64
N PRO A 132 -22.86 -1.76 -8.95
CA PRO A 132 -23.73 -1.12 -9.94
C PRO A 132 -25.17 -1.66 -9.94
N THR A 133 -25.36 -2.91 -9.52
CA THR A 133 -26.66 -3.58 -9.49
C THR A 133 -27.46 -3.34 -8.21
N GLY A 134 -26.86 -2.82 -7.14
CA GLY A 134 -27.53 -2.66 -5.86
C GLY A 134 -26.59 -2.40 -4.70
N ILE A 135 -27.19 -2.23 -3.52
CA ILE A 135 -26.48 -2.02 -2.25
C ILE A 135 -26.74 -3.26 -1.41
N TRP A 136 -25.69 -3.82 -0.84
CA TRP A 136 -25.75 -5.04 -0.04
C TRP A 136 -25.32 -4.73 1.38
N HIS A 137 -26.19 -5.00 2.34
CA HIS A 137 -25.86 -4.92 3.75
C HIS A 137 -25.47 -6.30 4.27
N ILE A 138 -24.21 -6.42 4.65
CA ILE A 138 -23.55 -7.63 5.13
C ILE A 138 -23.47 -7.51 6.65
N HIS A 139 -24.26 -8.32 7.35
CA HIS A 139 -24.22 -8.41 8.80
C HIS A 139 -23.16 -9.43 9.23
N LEU A 140 -22.50 -9.14 10.36
CA LEU A 140 -21.51 -10.03 10.97
C LEU A 140 -22.07 -11.38 11.46
N ASP A 141 -23.39 -11.53 11.58
CA ASP A 141 -24.06 -12.79 11.89
C ASP A 141 -24.30 -13.68 10.64
N GLY A 142 -23.87 -13.21 9.47
CA GLY A 142 -24.05 -13.88 8.18
C GLY A 142 -25.36 -13.52 7.47
N GLY A 143 -26.19 -12.65 8.05
CA GLY A 143 -27.38 -12.12 7.38
C GLY A 143 -27.02 -11.13 6.27
N ILE A 144 -27.64 -11.28 5.11
CA ILE A 144 -27.51 -10.32 3.99
C ILE A 144 -28.88 -9.71 3.73
N THR A 145 -28.98 -8.38 3.74
CA THR A 145 -30.20 -7.66 3.36
C THR A 145 -29.93 -6.71 2.21
N GLU A 146 -30.85 -6.68 1.24
CA GLU A 146 -30.89 -5.76 0.11
C GLU A 146 -31.65 -4.48 0.46
#